data_AF-A0A6M3J7Y6-F1
#
_entry.id   AF-A0A6M3J7Y6-F1
#
_cell.length_a   1.000
_cell.length_b   1.000
_cell.length_c   1.000
_cell.angle_alpha   90.00
_cell.angle_beta   90.00
_cell.angle_gamma   90.00
#
_symmetry.space_group_name_H-M   'P 1'
#
loop_
_entity.id
_entity.type
_entity.pdbx_description
1 polymer ?
#
loop_
_entity_poly.entity_id
_entity_poly.type
_entity_poly.pdbx_seq_one_letter_code
_entity_poly.pdbx_strand_id
1 'polypeptide(L)'
;MTIDADISIDLINKRIYQVDDYVAGTDTCYSVQALYTYLMDTFDAQAYMDDTIPMSAQTPNAVTMINGWFIDDKTIEWFKDGTIESSGWTHPTNPTGIRLLQLDAAAGLTAADIGKAVAGVTTTDTGTLLAYNVTRKVLWVRCDAADDLFDNGTEAITVDAVACGNMTAVSTTGENLYVNVYTLGTLTSASDTIYVLQNDTKLPAWWAAGITAFDVLIKVKELGATIDSGNIIVFTRYYPTAGNAALYDHFPITLTGGRQAVPLATALDLNNTSSQATASGWFGAMTFGYAGPYSRDLNNGSGAKNYDVEIDLNGDTVAHLYEACKYVCREGSTTQVDGDNGEEYISAEPTTYVAVKQSPFGTFAGGKFFGARGVWITNYAAADAQNFQLIASDNTTQTPPNTVTCQVVSVVANDSVAMFALTGSGGDIEKTTYTLSGQHLSTATTVTVVEAITGNWPASATTQSPPQAGYLRIVSATDGSEILATYTSWTGSVFTLVGTLGTQAEDTWKVYVPIIDKAVPSGTSILNTLIQSETVYVRTVVRHYEAPPNAIIPWSQDSSIGATGITVNATRTPDGIVT
;
A
#
# COMPACT_ATOMS: atom_id res chain seq x y z
N MET A 1 -9.12 -33.11 26.42
CA MET A 1 -8.87 -34.56 26.60
C MET A 1 -7.50 -34.72 27.24
N THR A 2 -7.06 -35.94 27.53
CA THR A 2 -5.69 -36.19 28.00
C THR A 2 -4.82 -36.46 26.78
N ILE A 3 -3.55 -36.03 26.84
CA ILE A 3 -2.61 -36.09 25.71
C ILE A 3 -2.35 -37.52 25.19
N ASP A 4 -2.52 -38.53 26.05
CA ASP A 4 -2.38 -39.96 25.73
C ASP A 4 -3.51 -40.51 24.83
N ALA A 5 -4.64 -39.82 24.74
CA ALA A 5 -5.71 -40.15 23.80
C ALA A 5 -5.41 -39.64 22.38
N ASP A 6 -4.69 -38.53 22.28
CA ASP A 6 -4.48 -37.80 21.02
C ASP A 6 -3.10 -38.09 20.40
N ILE A 7 -2.11 -38.48 21.22
CA ILE A 7 -0.71 -38.67 20.80
C ILE A 7 -0.25 -40.10 21.09
N SER A 8 0.20 -40.78 20.03
CA SER A 8 0.71 -42.15 20.05
C SER A 8 2.22 -42.22 19.84
N ILE A 9 2.82 -43.31 20.34
CA ILE A 9 4.26 -43.58 20.29
C ILE A 9 4.48 -44.91 19.56
N ASP A 10 5.31 -44.88 18.51
CA ASP A 10 5.78 -46.06 17.81
C ASP A 10 7.25 -46.30 18.19
N LEU A 11 7.48 -47.32 19.02
CA LEU A 11 8.81 -47.66 19.54
C LEU A 11 9.68 -48.36 18.49
N ILE A 12 9.07 -49.08 17.55
CA ILE A 12 9.79 -49.81 16.51
C ILE A 12 10.40 -48.81 15.53
N ASN A 13 9.58 -47.88 15.05
CA ASN A 13 10.01 -46.86 14.10
C ASN A 13 10.50 -45.58 14.79
N LYS A 14 10.54 -45.52 16.12
CA LYS A 14 10.92 -44.33 16.91
C LYS A 14 10.22 -43.07 16.41
N ARG A 15 8.88 -43.09 16.41
CA ARG A 15 8.04 -41.97 15.95
C ARG A 15 7.03 -41.58 17.04
N ILE A 16 6.80 -40.28 17.15
CA ILE A 16 5.68 -39.70 17.90
C ILE A 16 4.72 -39.13 16.86
N TYR A 17 3.44 -39.47 16.98
CA TYR A 17 2.43 -39.07 16.00
C TYR A 17 1.05 -38.84 16.62
N GLN A 18 0.25 -37.99 15.98
CA GLN A 18 -1.15 -37.79 16.34
C GLN A 18 -2.04 -38.97 15.89
N VAL A 19 -3.07 -39.28 16.67
CA VAL A 19 -4.07 -40.30 16.33
C VAL A 19 -5.03 -39.79 15.25
N ASP A 20 -5.48 -38.54 15.39
CA ASP A 20 -6.38 -37.84 14.48
C ASP A 20 -5.79 -36.47 14.09
N ASP A 21 -6.18 -35.93 12.93
CA ASP A 21 -5.78 -34.59 12.51
C ASP A 21 -6.33 -33.51 13.45
N TYR A 22 -5.51 -32.51 13.78
CA TYR A 22 -5.90 -31.43 14.69
C TYR A 22 -7.02 -30.56 14.11
N VAL A 23 -8.08 -30.34 14.89
CA VAL A 23 -9.21 -29.46 14.56
C VAL A 23 -9.24 -28.27 15.51
N ALA A 24 -8.81 -27.12 14.99
CA ALA A 24 -8.78 -25.87 15.73
C ALA A 24 -10.14 -25.51 16.37
N GLY A 25 -10.11 -25.13 17.65
CA GLY A 25 -11.30 -24.73 18.41
C GLY A 25 -12.17 -25.89 18.90
N THR A 26 -11.92 -27.12 18.45
CA THR A 26 -12.55 -28.34 18.96
C THR A 26 -11.59 -29.10 19.86
N ASP A 27 -10.36 -29.29 19.39
CA ASP A 27 -9.34 -30.07 20.09
C ASP A 27 -8.56 -29.25 21.10
N THR A 28 -7.97 -29.96 22.07
CA THR A 28 -7.14 -29.33 23.11
C THR A 28 -5.72 -29.15 22.59
N CYS A 29 -5.28 -27.90 22.41
CA CYS A 29 -3.87 -27.61 22.10
C CYS A 29 -3.03 -27.66 23.38
N TYR A 30 -2.04 -28.55 23.42
CA TYR A 30 -1.20 -28.86 24.58
C TYR A 30 0.09 -28.02 24.60
N SER A 31 0.66 -27.74 25.77
CA SER A 31 1.97 -27.10 25.82
C SER A 31 3.08 -28.08 25.43
N VAL A 32 4.19 -27.58 24.89
CA VAL A 32 5.40 -28.40 24.65
C VAL A 32 5.88 -29.07 25.95
N GLN A 33 5.72 -28.41 27.10
CA GLN A 33 6.01 -28.99 28.41
C GLN A 33 5.10 -30.19 28.74
N ALA A 34 3.83 -30.15 28.33
CA ALA A 34 2.90 -31.27 28.52
C ALA A 34 3.32 -32.49 27.69
N LEU A 35 3.78 -32.29 26.44
CA LEU A 35 4.38 -33.35 25.63
C LEU A 35 5.61 -33.94 26.32
N TYR A 36 6.53 -33.09 26.78
CA TYR A 36 7.73 -33.56 27.49
C TYR A 36 7.36 -34.40 28.72
N THR A 37 6.44 -33.92 29.55
CA THR A 37 6.00 -34.62 30.77
C THR A 37 5.38 -35.97 30.44
N TYR A 38 4.47 -36.01 29.46
CA TYR A 38 3.85 -37.25 28.98
C TYR A 38 4.89 -38.28 28.53
N LEU A 39 5.88 -37.86 27.76
CA LEU A 39 6.94 -38.75 27.30
C LEU A 39 7.82 -39.22 28.46
N MET A 40 8.19 -38.35 29.41
CA MET A 40 8.98 -38.79 30.57
C MET A 40 8.21 -39.81 31.42
N ASP A 41 6.94 -39.54 31.72
CA ASP A 41 6.09 -40.45 32.51
C ASP A 41 5.88 -41.80 31.81
N THR A 42 5.75 -41.78 30.47
CA THR A 42 5.61 -43.01 29.69
C THR A 42 6.89 -43.84 29.74
N PHE A 43 8.06 -43.23 29.51
CA PHE A 43 9.34 -43.96 29.47
C PHE A 43 9.88 -44.33 30.86
N ASP A 44 9.35 -43.77 31.95
CA ASP A 44 9.64 -44.22 33.32
C ASP A 44 8.88 -45.51 33.70
N ALA A 45 7.85 -45.88 32.93
CA ALA A 45 7.12 -47.11 33.19
C ALA A 45 8.00 -48.34 32.91
N GLN A 46 7.83 -49.39 33.73
CA GLN A 46 8.64 -50.62 33.68
C GLN A 46 8.73 -51.26 32.28
N ALA A 47 7.68 -51.09 31.46
CA ALA A 47 7.60 -51.65 30.12
C ALA A 47 8.54 -51.00 29.09
N TYR A 48 9.10 -49.83 29.39
CA TYR A 48 9.87 -49.00 28.45
C TYR A 48 11.26 -48.62 28.98
N MET A 49 11.71 -49.27 30.06
CA MET A 49 13.00 -48.97 30.70
C MET A 49 14.22 -49.31 29.83
N ASP A 50 14.06 -50.16 28.82
CA ASP A 50 15.08 -50.54 27.83
C ASP A 50 15.05 -49.66 26.57
N ASP A 51 14.02 -48.84 26.39
CA ASP A 51 13.87 -47.95 25.24
C ASP A 51 14.62 -46.63 25.41
N THR A 52 15.10 -46.08 24.29
CA THR A 52 15.79 -44.78 24.29
C THR A 52 14.81 -43.62 24.42
N ILE A 53 15.05 -42.72 25.38
CA ILE A 53 14.21 -41.54 25.62
C ILE A 53 14.14 -40.64 24.37
N PRO A 54 12.94 -40.14 23.99
CA PRO A 54 12.75 -39.39 22.75
C PRO A 54 13.13 -37.91 22.81
N MET A 55 13.12 -37.30 23.99
CA MET A 55 13.17 -35.85 24.13
C MET A 55 14.00 -35.43 25.35
N SER A 56 14.73 -34.32 25.23
CA SER A 56 15.46 -33.69 26.33
C SER A 56 15.07 -32.22 26.46
N ALA A 57 14.75 -31.78 27.68
CA ALA A 57 14.42 -30.39 27.97
C ALA A 57 15.70 -29.57 28.18
N GLN A 58 15.89 -28.53 27.38
CA GLN A 58 16.96 -27.55 27.57
C GLN A 58 16.51 -26.44 28.53
N THR A 59 15.24 -26.04 28.40
CA THR A 59 14.53 -25.17 29.34
C THR A 59 13.07 -25.67 29.43
N PRO A 60 12.25 -25.21 30.38
CA PRO A 60 10.84 -25.62 30.46
C PRO A 60 10.05 -25.45 29.15
N ASN A 61 10.45 -24.49 28.31
CA ASN A 61 9.75 -24.13 27.07
C ASN A 61 10.62 -24.38 25.82
N ALA A 62 11.71 -25.14 25.94
CA ALA A 62 12.54 -25.51 24.79
C ALA A 62 13.02 -26.95 24.95
N VAL A 63 12.62 -27.79 24.00
CA VAL A 63 12.92 -29.21 24.00
C VAL A 63 13.60 -29.62 22.71
N THR A 64 14.47 -30.61 22.80
CA THR A 64 15.15 -31.20 21.66
C THR A 64 14.73 -32.65 21.54
N MET A 65 14.24 -33.04 20.37
CA MET A 65 14.06 -34.44 19.98
C MET A 65 15.43 -35.06 19.77
N ILE A 66 15.73 -36.13 20.51
CA ILE A 66 17.05 -36.77 20.53
C ILE A 66 16.95 -38.24 20.10
N ASN A 67 18.10 -38.92 20.02
CA ASN A 67 18.17 -40.36 19.76
C ASN A 67 17.50 -40.82 18.44
N GLY A 68 17.41 -39.93 17.45
CA GLY A 68 16.85 -40.23 16.13
C GLY A 68 15.32 -40.38 16.10
N TRP A 69 14.63 -39.92 17.15
CA TRP A 69 13.18 -39.91 17.20
C TRP A 69 12.58 -38.91 16.22
N PHE A 70 11.50 -39.31 15.56
CA PHE A 70 10.82 -38.54 14.54
C PHE A 70 9.47 -38.00 15.02
N ILE A 71 9.14 -36.78 14.61
CA ILE A 71 7.85 -36.13 14.83
C ILE A 71 7.49 -35.40 13.54
N ASP A 72 6.30 -35.64 13.03
CA ASP A 72 5.85 -35.08 11.76
C ASP A 72 5.14 -33.73 11.94
N ASP A 73 4.96 -33.01 10.84
CA ASP A 73 4.38 -31.67 10.83
C ASP A 73 2.96 -31.64 11.41
N LYS A 74 2.15 -32.68 11.18
CA LYS A 74 0.75 -32.70 11.64
C LYS A 74 0.68 -32.88 13.16
N THR A 75 1.59 -33.65 13.72
CA THR A 75 1.73 -33.77 15.18
C THR A 75 2.11 -32.44 15.82
N ILE A 76 2.91 -31.60 15.15
CA ILE A 76 3.31 -30.28 15.68
C ILE A 76 2.10 -29.33 15.83
N GLU A 77 1.05 -29.47 15.01
CA GLU A 77 -0.16 -28.64 15.06
C GLU A 77 -0.90 -28.74 16.40
N TRP A 78 -0.71 -29.83 17.16
CA TRP A 78 -1.30 -30.05 18.48
C TRP A 78 -0.63 -29.27 19.62
N PHE A 79 0.50 -28.60 19.39
CA PHE A 79 1.33 -28.01 20.44
C PHE A 79 1.51 -26.48 20.38
N LYS A 80 1.72 -25.89 21.56
CA LYS A 80 1.97 -24.46 21.78
C LYS A 80 2.97 -24.22 22.92
N ASP A 81 3.27 -22.96 23.23
CA ASP A 81 4.03 -22.57 24.44
C ASP A 81 5.44 -23.22 24.53
N GLY A 82 6.21 -23.18 23.43
CA GLY A 82 7.60 -23.63 23.48
C GLY A 82 8.35 -23.69 22.16
N THR A 83 9.40 -24.50 22.08
CA THR A 83 10.18 -24.73 20.86
C THR A 83 10.57 -26.20 20.82
N ILE A 84 10.46 -26.79 19.63
CA ILE A 84 10.88 -28.17 19.37
C ILE A 84 11.96 -28.11 18.28
N GLU A 85 13.14 -28.62 18.61
CA GLU A 85 14.25 -28.81 17.66
C GLU A 85 14.54 -30.30 17.50
N SER A 86 14.88 -30.76 16.30
CA SER A 86 15.37 -32.13 16.12
C SER A 86 16.89 -32.22 16.28
N SER A 87 17.34 -33.40 16.70
CA SER A 87 18.76 -33.74 16.76
C SER A 87 18.98 -35.18 16.33
N GLY A 88 19.97 -35.37 15.46
CA GLY A 88 20.38 -36.68 14.97
C GLY A 88 19.62 -37.11 13.72
N TRP A 89 18.91 -36.21 13.04
CA TRP A 89 18.29 -36.49 11.74
C TRP A 89 19.30 -36.34 10.60
N THR A 90 20.38 -35.58 10.80
CA THR A 90 21.36 -35.29 9.74
C THR A 90 22.11 -36.53 9.23
N HIS A 91 21.86 -36.93 7.97
CA HIS A 91 22.58 -37.99 7.24
C HIS A 91 23.72 -37.39 6.38
N PRO A 92 24.88 -38.06 6.18
CA PRO A 92 25.30 -39.37 6.70
C PRO A 92 25.98 -39.30 8.07
N THR A 93 26.03 -38.13 8.71
CA THR A 93 26.65 -37.98 10.05
C THR A 93 26.03 -38.95 11.06
N ASN A 94 24.70 -39.11 11.00
CA ASN A 94 24.02 -40.30 11.50
C ASN A 94 23.73 -41.24 10.31
N PRO A 95 24.29 -42.46 10.28
CA PRO A 95 23.98 -43.48 9.27
C PRO A 95 22.50 -43.86 9.22
N THR A 96 21.80 -43.71 10.35
CA THR A 96 20.34 -43.90 10.46
C THR A 96 19.57 -42.57 10.47
N GLY A 97 20.16 -41.55 9.84
CA GLY A 97 19.57 -40.23 9.68
C GLY A 97 18.32 -40.27 8.79
N ILE A 98 17.64 -39.13 8.72
CA ILE A 98 16.39 -38.97 8.00
C ILE A 98 16.65 -38.16 6.73
N ARG A 99 16.15 -38.66 5.61
CA ARG A 99 16.13 -37.98 4.32
C ARG A 99 14.69 -37.69 3.90
N LEU A 100 14.48 -36.54 3.28
CA LEU A 100 13.23 -36.21 2.61
C LEU A 100 13.40 -36.38 1.11
N LEU A 101 12.55 -37.21 0.54
CA LEU A 101 12.50 -37.47 -0.89
C LEU A 101 11.34 -36.68 -1.47
N GLN A 102 11.63 -35.83 -2.47
CA GLN A 102 10.62 -35.11 -3.24
C GLN A 102 10.29 -35.90 -4.50
N LEU A 103 9.02 -36.26 -4.68
CA LEU A 103 8.54 -37.05 -5.81
C LEU A 103 7.63 -36.27 -6.76
N ASP A 104 7.48 -36.79 -7.98
CA ASP A 104 6.52 -36.34 -8.99
C ASP A 104 5.07 -36.76 -8.65
N ALA A 105 4.95 -37.91 -7.98
CA ALA A 105 3.75 -38.50 -7.40
C ALA A 105 4.11 -39.27 -6.12
N ALA A 106 3.19 -39.29 -5.15
CA ALA A 106 3.26 -40.14 -3.96
C ALA A 106 2.04 -41.08 -3.97
N ALA A 107 2.04 -42.03 -4.91
CA ALA A 107 0.90 -42.86 -5.25
C ALA A 107 0.76 -44.07 -4.31
N GLY A 108 -0.48 -44.42 -3.98
CA GLY A 108 -0.81 -45.67 -3.29
C GLY A 108 -0.41 -45.74 -1.82
N LEU A 109 0.10 -44.66 -1.22
CA LEU A 109 0.51 -44.62 0.18
C LEU A 109 -0.69 -44.54 1.14
N THR A 110 -0.62 -45.36 2.18
CA THR A 110 -1.58 -45.46 3.27
C THR A 110 -0.84 -45.51 4.61
N ALA A 111 -1.58 -45.32 5.73
CA ALA A 111 -0.99 -45.40 7.06
C ALA A 111 -0.35 -46.77 7.37
N ALA A 112 -0.75 -47.84 6.67
CA ALA A 112 -0.20 -49.18 6.82
C ALA A 112 1.20 -49.35 6.20
N ASP A 113 1.61 -48.40 5.35
CA ASP A 113 2.94 -48.42 4.70
C ASP A 113 4.03 -47.81 5.60
N ILE A 114 3.64 -47.15 6.69
CA ILE A 114 4.61 -46.62 7.66
C ILE A 114 5.35 -47.80 8.33
N GLY A 115 6.68 -47.68 8.43
CA GLY A 115 7.56 -48.75 8.90
C GLY A 115 7.93 -49.77 7.83
N LYS A 116 7.45 -49.63 6.59
CA LYS A 116 7.86 -50.48 5.47
C LYS A 116 9.13 -50.00 4.81
N ALA A 117 9.79 -50.91 4.10
CA ALA A 117 11.01 -50.62 3.36
C ALA A 117 10.73 -49.67 2.20
N VAL A 118 11.56 -48.64 2.08
CA VAL A 118 11.65 -47.74 0.93
C VAL A 118 12.93 -48.11 0.19
N ALA A 119 12.83 -48.24 -1.14
CA ALA A 119 14.00 -48.57 -1.96
C ALA A 119 14.06 -47.68 -3.21
N GLY A 120 15.26 -47.12 -3.42
CA GLY A 120 15.70 -46.53 -4.66
C GLY A 120 16.04 -47.61 -5.67
N VAL A 121 15.28 -47.71 -6.75
CA VAL A 121 15.41 -48.81 -7.71
C VAL A 121 16.72 -48.71 -8.51
N THR A 122 17.33 -47.53 -8.60
CA THR A 122 18.50 -47.30 -9.46
C THR A 122 19.80 -47.29 -8.68
N THR A 123 19.84 -46.63 -7.52
CA THR A 123 21.03 -46.51 -6.67
C THR A 123 21.15 -47.67 -5.68
N THR A 124 20.09 -48.46 -5.50
CA THR A 124 19.94 -49.49 -4.47
C THR A 124 19.91 -48.95 -3.04
N ASP A 125 19.75 -47.63 -2.88
CA ASP A 125 19.61 -47.00 -1.57
C ASP A 125 18.34 -47.51 -0.87
N THR A 126 18.46 -47.87 0.40
CA THR A 126 17.36 -48.40 1.20
C THR A 126 17.07 -47.56 2.44
N GLY A 127 15.90 -47.81 3.01
CA GLY A 127 15.48 -47.15 4.24
C GLY A 127 14.09 -47.58 4.69
N THR A 128 13.59 -46.97 5.75
CA THR A 128 12.27 -47.23 6.33
C THR A 128 11.40 -45.98 6.25
N LEU A 129 10.15 -46.13 5.83
CA LEU A 129 9.20 -45.02 5.75
C LEU A 129 8.77 -44.56 7.14
N LEU A 130 8.99 -43.30 7.48
CA LEU A 130 8.57 -42.70 8.76
C LEU A 130 7.27 -41.90 8.64
N ALA A 131 7.12 -41.15 7.54
CA ALA A 131 5.92 -40.38 7.23
C ALA A 131 5.89 -40.05 5.73
N TYR A 132 4.73 -39.61 5.26
CA TYR A 132 4.54 -39.17 3.89
C TYR A 132 3.52 -38.01 3.83
N ASN A 133 3.60 -37.20 2.79
CA ASN A 133 2.59 -36.19 2.48
C ASN A 133 2.27 -36.23 0.99
N VAL A 134 1.05 -36.66 0.66
CA VAL A 134 0.61 -36.85 -0.73
C VAL A 134 0.39 -35.53 -1.48
N THR A 135 0.05 -34.45 -0.77
CA THR A 135 -0.18 -33.13 -1.37
C THR A 135 1.13 -32.44 -1.72
N ARG A 136 2.11 -32.49 -0.81
CA ARG A 136 3.49 -32.01 -1.03
C ARG A 136 4.31 -33.00 -1.87
N LYS A 137 3.85 -34.25 -2.00
CA LYS A 137 4.51 -35.35 -2.71
C LYS A 137 5.89 -35.67 -2.13
N VAL A 138 5.96 -35.75 -0.80
CA VAL A 138 7.22 -35.98 -0.06
C VAL A 138 7.13 -37.20 0.84
N LEU A 139 8.26 -37.87 1.02
CA LEU A 139 8.44 -39.00 1.94
C LEU A 139 9.58 -38.70 2.90
N TRP A 140 9.38 -38.96 4.19
CA TRP A 140 10.44 -38.98 5.19
C TRP A 140 10.91 -40.41 5.38
N VAL A 141 12.17 -40.65 5.04
CA VAL A 141 12.79 -41.98 5.03
C VAL A 141 13.93 -41.99 6.03
N ARG A 142 13.96 -42.98 6.91
CA ARG A 142 15.13 -43.28 7.73
C ARG A 142 16.06 -44.19 6.94
N CYS A 143 17.29 -43.76 6.65
CA CYS A 143 18.30 -44.59 6.00
C CYS A 143 18.70 -45.77 6.90
N ASP A 144 19.12 -46.89 6.31
CA ASP A 144 19.64 -48.05 7.05
C ASP A 144 21.16 -48.25 6.92
N ALA A 145 21.82 -47.50 6.05
CA ALA A 145 23.26 -47.40 5.89
C ALA A 145 23.73 -45.97 5.58
N ALA A 146 25.01 -45.70 5.83
CA ALA A 146 25.60 -44.37 5.65
C ALA A 146 25.77 -43.96 4.17
N ASP A 147 25.73 -44.94 3.26
CA ASP A 147 25.81 -44.78 1.82
C ASP A 147 24.43 -44.65 1.14
N ASP A 148 23.31 -44.78 1.87
CA ASP A 148 21.97 -44.53 1.35
C ASP A 148 21.72 -43.02 1.21
N LEU A 149 22.23 -42.45 0.13
CA LEU A 149 22.20 -41.00 -0.08
C LEU A 149 20.96 -40.54 -0.83
N PHE A 150 20.24 -41.41 -1.55
CA PHE A 150 19.13 -41.04 -2.42
C PHE A 150 19.49 -39.80 -3.26
N ASP A 151 20.64 -39.88 -3.92
CA ASP A 151 21.31 -38.75 -4.58
C ASP A 151 21.09 -38.72 -6.10
N ASN A 152 20.26 -39.62 -6.62
CA ASN A 152 19.77 -39.58 -7.98
C ASN A 152 18.41 -38.86 -8.03
N GLY A 153 18.42 -37.59 -8.46
CA GLY A 153 17.20 -36.76 -8.56
C GLY A 153 16.16 -37.19 -9.60
N THR A 154 16.31 -38.36 -10.23
CA THR A 154 15.33 -38.98 -11.15
C THR A 154 14.99 -40.42 -10.76
N GLU A 155 15.40 -40.84 -9.58
CA GLU A 155 15.26 -42.21 -9.11
C GLU A 155 13.80 -42.64 -8.92
N ALA A 156 13.46 -43.81 -9.42
CA ALA A 156 12.19 -44.45 -9.10
C ALA A 156 12.22 -45.00 -7.67
N ILE A 157 11.19 -44.65 -6.89
CA ILE A 157 11.02 -45.04 -5.50
C ILE A 157 9.91 -46.07 -5.36
N THR A 158 10.21 -47.12 -4.60
CA THR A 158 9.25 -48.12 -4.17
C THR A 158 9.07 -48.11 -2.66
N VAL A 159 7.86 -48.39 -2.20
CA VAL A 159 7.51 -48.59 -0.78
C VAL A 159 6.86 -49.97 -0.66
N ASP A 160 7.39 -50.83 0.20
CA ASP A 160 7.01 -52.25 0.30
C ASP A 160 7.00 -52.96 -1.08
N ALA A 161 8.00 -52.65 -1.91
CA ALA A 161 8.13 -53.10 -3.30
C ALA A 161 6.99 -52.66 -4.26
N VAL A 162 6.15 -51.71 -3.86
CA VAL A 162 5.14 -51.07 -4.71
C VAL A 162 5.66 -49.73 -5.22
N ALA A 163 5.48 -49.46 -6.51
CA ALA A 163 5.89 -48.18 -7.11
C ALA A 163 5.13 -47.01 -6.49
N CYS A 164 5.86 -46.05 -5.92
CA CYS A 164 5.30 -44.85 -5.28
C CYS A 164 5.40 -43.62 -6.19
N GLY A 165 6.49 -43.49 -6.94
CA GLY A 165 6.74 -42.37 -7.85
C GLY A 165 8.23 -42.21 -8.14
N ASN A 166 8.59 -41.15 -8.86
CA ASN A 166 9.97 -40.84 -9.21
C ASN A 166 10.42 -39.57 -8.49
N MET A 167 11.66 -39.55 -8.01
CA MET A 167 12.28 -38.36 -7.46
C MET A 167 12.34 -37.25 -8.51
N THR A 168 12.15 -36.01 -8.07
CA THR A 168 12.28 -34.81 -8.92
C THR A 168 13.49 -33.96 -8.55
N ALA A 169 14.16 -34.30 -7.45
CA ALA A 169 15.36 -33.64 -6.94
C ALA A 169 16.12 -34.61 -6.04
N VAL A 170 17.41 -34.34 -5.82
CA VAL A 170 18.22 -35.04 -4.82
C VAL A 170 17.58 -34.88 -3.43
N SER A 171 17.59 -35.95 -2.64
CA SER A 171 17.02 -35.90 -1.29
C SER A 171 17.75 -34.92 -0.37
N THR A 172 17.02 -34.35 0.59
CA THR A 172 17.55 -33.41 1.58
C THR A 172 17.57 -34.03 2.97
N THR A 173 18.45 -33.53 3.84
CA THR A 173 18.61 -34.04 5.21
C THR A 173 19.15 -32.95 6.12
N GLY A 174 18.83 -33.05 7.40
CA GLY A 174 19.25 -32.11 8.43
C GLY A 174 18.20 -32.02 9.54
N GLU A 175 18.34 -31.02 10.39
CA GLU A 175 17.45 -30.83 11.54
C GLU A 175 16.29 -29.86 11.25
N ASN A 176 15.15 -30.10 11.91
CA ASN A 176 13.99 -29.22 11.92
C ASN A 176 13.97 -28.33 13.17
N LEU A 177 13.39 -27.15 13.04
CA LEU A 177 13.16 -26.23 14.15
C LEU A 177 11.75 -25.67 14.06
N TYR A 178 10.99 -25.78 15.15
CA TYR A 178 9.64 -25.24 15.32
C TYR A 178 9.63 -24.26 16.50
N VAL A 179 9.22 -23.02 16.25
CA VAL A 179 9.28 -21.94 17.24
C VAL A 179 7.87 -21.44 17.54
N ASN A 180 7.58 -21.17 18.81
CA ASN A 180 6.29 -20.66 19.21
C ASN A 180 6.11 -19.20 18.85
N VAL A 181 4.95 -18.91 18.27
CA VAL A 181 4.47 -17.56 18.01
C VAL A 181 3.10 -17.42 18.65
N TYR A 182 2.93 -16.37 19.45
CA TYR A 182 1.66 -16.07 20.10
C TYR A 182 1.33 -14.60 19.97
N THR A 183 0.04 -14.28 19.90
CA THR A 183 -0.40 -12.90 19.77
C THR A 183 -0.75 -12.24 21.10
N LEU A 184 -0.57 -10.93 21.15
CA LEU A 184 -0.99 -10.06 22.24
C LEU A 184 -1.72 -8.84 21.65
N GLY A 185 -2.59 -8.22 22.44
CA GLY A 185 -3.30 -7.00 22.05
C GLY A 185 -4.79 -7.20 21.94
N THR A 186 -5.42 -6.55 20.96
CA THR A 186 -6.87 -6.49 20.83
C THR A 186 -7.32 -6.64 19.39
N LEU A 187 -8.33 -7.46 19.15
CA LEU A 187 -9.04 -7.52 17.88
C LEU A 187 -10.44 -6.95 18.04
N THR A 188 -10.92 -6.27 17.01
CA THR A 188 -12.19 -5.54 16.99
C THR A 188 -13.38 -6.49 16.91
N SER A 189 -13.18 -7.63 16.24
CA SER A 189 -14.21 -8.63 16.02
C SER A 189 -13.70 -10.03 16.36
N ALA A 190 -14.60 -10.89 16.84
CA ALA A 190 -14.34 -12.33 16.92
C ALA A 190 -14.18 -12.99 15.53
N SER A 191 -14.55 -12.27 14.46
CA SER A 191 -14.33 -12.67 13.07
C SER A 191 -13.02 -12.13 12.48
N ASP A 192 -12.25 -11.34 13.23
CA ASP A 192 -10.91 -10.94 12.79
C ASP A 192 -10.03 -12.20 12.78
N THR A 193 -9.58 -12.55 11.59
CA THR A 193 -8.68 -13.68 11.35
C THR A 193 -7.24 -13.19 11.39
N ILE A 194 -6.36 -14.10 11.83
CA ILE A 194 -4.92 -13.92 11.79
C ILE A 194 -4.39 -14.88 10.74
N TYR A 195 -3.53 -14.39 9.85
CA TYR A 195 -2.83 -15.23 8.90
C TYR A 195 -1.33 -14.92 8.92
N VAL A 196 -0.54 -15.89 8.47
CA VAL A 196 0.92 -15.80 8.47
C VAL A 196 1.42 -15.99 7.05
N LEU A 197 2.30 -15.10 6.62
CA LEU A 197 3.11 -15.28 5.42
C LEU A 197 4.53 -15.68 5.84
N GLN A 198 5.08 -16.65 5.12
CA GLN A 198 6.47 -17.08 5.22
C GLN A 198 6.93 -17.44 3.81
N ASN A 199 8.09 -16.92 3.38
CA ASN A 199 8.62 -17.18 2.03
C ASN A 199 7.59 -16.87 0.92
N ASP A 200 6.99 -15.68 0.97
CA ASP A 200 5.98 -15.19 0.00
C ASP A 200 4.83 -16.17 -0.23
N THR A 201 4.44 -16.89 0.81
CA THR A 201 3.32 -17.83 0.75
C THR A 201 2.56 -17.83 2.07
N LYS A 202 1.24 -17.78 1.95
CA LYS A 202 0.33 -17.92 3.09
C LYS A 202 0.37 -19.33 3.64
N LEU A 203 0.67 -19.45 4.93
CA LEU A 203 0.59 -20.73 5.62
C LEU A 203 -0.87 -21.17 5.75
N PRO A 204 -1.18 -22.46 5.48
CA PRO A 204 -2.48 -23.02 5.81
C PRO A 204 -2.74 -22.88 7.32
N ALA A 205 -3.84 -22.27 7.71
CA ALA A 205 -4.15 -22.06 9.11
C ALA A 205 -4.60 -23.38 9.76
N TRP A 206 -3.92 -23.78 10.84
CA TRP A 206 -4.38 -24.81 11.78
C TRP A 206 -4.76 -24.21 13.14
N TRP A 207 -4.80 -22.88 13.27
CA TRP A 207 -5.26 -22.17 14.46
C TRP A 207 -6.68 -21.64 14.27
N ALA A 208 -7.36 -21.39 15.40
CA ALA A 208 -8.68 -20.79 15.39
C ALA A 208 -8.59 -19.26 15.28
N ALA A 209 -9.67 -18.61 14.85
CA ALA A 209 -9.76 -17.16 14.81
C ALA A 209 -9.71 -16.54 16.23
N GLY A 210 -9.24 -15.28 16.30
CA GLY A 210 -9.20 -14.50 17.54
C GLY A 210 -7.82 -14.37 18.20
N ILE A 211 -7.64 -13.29 18.96
CA ILE A 211 -6.33 -12.84 19.47
C ILE A 211 -5.73 -13.78 20.53
N THR A 212 -6.56 -14.48 21.30
CA THR A 212 -6.08 -15.41 22.34
C THR A 212 -5.95 -16.84 21.82
N ALA A 213 -6.48 -17.11 20.62
CA ALA A 213 -6.48 -18.43 20.01
C ALA A 213 -5.22 -18.67 19.17
N PHE A 214 -4.53 -17.62 18.73
CA PHE A 214 -3.27 -17.72 18.03
C PHE A 214 -2.11 -17.87 19.02
N ASP A 215 -1.76 -19.13 19.30
CA ASP A 215 -0.59 -19.56 20.06
C ASP A 215 -0.16 -20.91 19.46
N VAL A 216 0.80 -20.90 18.54
CA VAL A 216 1.16 -22.05 17.70
C VAL A 216 2.66 -22.19 17.50
N LEU A 217 3.11 -23.39 17.08
CA LEU A 217 4.48 -23.63 16.66
C LEU A 217 4.61 -23.52 15.14
N ILE A 218 5.45 -22.61 14.66
CA ILE A 218 5.72 -22.41 13.23
C ILE A 218 7.05 -23.05 12.87
N LYS A 219 7.11 -23.77 11.75
CA LYS A 219 8.34 -24.35 11.22
C LYS A 219 9.25 -23.22 10.70
N VAL A 220 10.46 -23.16 11.24
CA VAL A 220 11.48 -22.15 10.91
C VAL A 220 12.62 -22.78 10.11
N LYS A 221 12.89 -24.07 10.33
CA LYS A 221 13.93 -24.82 9.64
C LYS A 221 13.38 -26.17 9.20
N GLU A 222 13.63 -26.55 7.96
CA GLU A 222 13.33 -27.88 7.43
C GLU A 222 14.64 -28.51 6.94
N LEU A 223 15.00 -29.64 7.54
CA LEU A 223 16.13 -30.48 7.13
C LEU A 223 17.42 -29.67 6.95
N GLY A 224 17.77 -28.88 7.96
CA GLY A 224 18.99 -28.07 7.99
C GLY A 224 18.89 -26.72 7.28
N ALA A 225 17.90 -26.51 6.42
CA ALA A 225 17.69 -25.24 5.71
C ALA A 225 16.70 -24.34 6.46
N THR A 226 17.10 -23.11 6.76
CA THR A 226 16.21 -22.10 7.35
C THR A 226 15.25 -21.57 6.29
N ILE A 227 13.95 -21.59 6.58
CA ILE A 227 12.90 -21.07 5.71
C ILE A 227 12.89 -19.54 5.84
N ASP A 228 13.06 -18.82 4.74
CA ASP A 228 13.00 -17.34 4.69
C ASP A 228 13.89 -16.64 5.75
N SER A 229 15.08 -17.19 6.04
CA SER A 229 15.95 -16.71 7.14
C SER A 229 15.28 -16.66 8.52
N GLY A 230 14.18 -17.38 8.70
CA GLY A 230 13.34 -17.41 9.89
C GLY A 230 12.36 -16.25 10.00
N ASN A 231 12.23 -15.43 8.95
CA ASN A 231 11.28 -14.33 8.91
C ASN A 231 9.88 -14.86 8.64
N ILE A 232 8.92 -14.25 9.32
CA ILE A 232 7.51 -14.34 9.00
C ILE A 232 6.89 -12.96 9.13
N ILE A 233 5.74 -12.76 8.51
CA ILE A 233 4.89 -11.61 8.80
C ILE A 233 3.51 -12.13 9.21
N VAL A 234 3.09 -11.72 10.40
CA VAL A 234 1.75 -12.05 10.92
C VAL A 234 0.83 -10.88 10.64
N PHE A 235 -0.32 -11.15 10.03
CA PHE A 235 -1.27 -10.14 9.58
C PHE A 235 -2.63 -10.30 10.25
N THR A 236 -3.34 -9.20 10.35
CA THR A 236 -4.79 -9.17 10.57
C THR A 236 -5.42 -8.13 9.67
N ARG A 237 -6.23 -8.60 8.71
CA ARG A 237 -6.82 -7.76 7.65
C ARG A 237 -8.26 -8.14 7.36
N TYR A 238 -9.14 -7.74 8.27
CA TYR A 238 -10.56 -8.02 8.14
C TYR A 238 -11.30 -6.95 7.34
N TYR A 239 -11.92 -7.39 6.23
CA TYR A 239 -12.86 -6.60 5.44
C TYR A 239 -14.18 -7.40 5.35
N PRO A 240 -15.32 -6.91 5.85
CA PRO A 240 -16.56 -7.69 5.90
C PRO A 240 -17.37 -7.63 4.60
N THR A 241 -18.21 -8.65 4.38
CA THR A 241 -19.22 -8.61 3.32
C THR A 241 -20.31 -7.55 3.58
N ALA A 242 -20.52 -7.16 4.84
CA ALA A 242 -21.42 -6.06 5.23
C ALA A 242 -20.98 -5.44 6.57
N GLY A 243 -21.17 -4.13 6.72
CA GLY A 243 -20.73 -3.37 7.90
C GLY A 243 -19.32 -2.80 7.74
N ASN A 244 -18.78 -2.26 8.84
CA ASN A 244 -17.51 -1.55 8.80
C ASN A 244 -16.31 -2.51 8.82
N ALA A 245 -15.28 -2.23 8.02
CA ALA A 245 -14.02 -2.96 8.10
C ALA A 245 -13.25 -2.64 9.39
N ALA A 246 -12.26 -3.47 9.69
CA ALA A 246 -11.28 -3.18 10.73
C ALA A 246 -10.10 -2.39 10.14
N LEU A 247 -9.47 -1.56 10.96
CA LEU A 247 -8.11 -1.08 10.67
C LEU A 247 -7.17 -2.30 10.65
N TYR A 248 -6.29 -2.34 9.66
CA TYR A 248 -5.36 -3.44 9.50
C TYR A 248 -4.18 -3.33 10.46
N ASP A 249 -3.55 -4.46 10.74
CA ASP A 249 -2.24 -4.50 11.39
C ASP A 249 -1.43 -5.66 10.85
N HIS A 250 -0.12 -5.54 10.98
CA HIS A 250 0.82 -6.61 10.68
C HIS A 250 2.09 -6.45 11.50
N PHE A 251 2.78 -7.56 11.72
CA PHE A 251 3.99 -7.58 12.51
C PHE A 251 5.03 -8.51 11.85
N PRO A 252 6.09 -7.95 11.25
CA PRO A 252 7.23 -8.74 10.78
C PRO A 252 8.07 -9.17 11.99
N ILE A 253 8.49 -10.44 12.03
CA ILE A 253 9.31 -10.98 13.10
C ILE A 253 10.25 -12.08 12.58
N THR A 254 11.46 -12.13 13.12
CA THR A 254 12.43 -13.20 12.86
C THR A 254 12.42 -14.20 14.01
N LEU A 255 12.10 -15.46 13.72
CA LEU A 255 12.01 -16.54 14.70
C LEU A 255 13.38 -17.18 14.93
N THR A 256 13.84 -17.18 16.18
CA THR A 256 15.19 -17.67 16.56
C THR A 256 15.18 -18.73 17.66
N GLY A 257 14.01 -19.04 18.23
CA GLY A 257 13.81 -19.98 19.34
C GLY A 257 13.01 -19.38 20.50
N GLY A 258 12.53 -20.23 21.39
CA GLY A 258 11.69 -19.84 22.53
C GLY A 258 10.27 -19.42 22.11
N ARG A 259 9.69 -18.51 22.89
CA ARG A 259 8.36 -17.95 22.61
C ARG A 259 8.49 -16.53 22.11
N GLN A 260 7.86 -16.25 20.98
CA GLN A 260 7.94 -14.97 20.31
C GLN A 260 6.56 -14.30 20.31
N ALA A 261 6.50 -13.09 20.86
CA ALA A 261 5.26 -12.34 20.99
C ALA A 261 5.02 -11.48 19.75
N VAL A 262 3.79 -11.51 19.24
CA VAL A 262 3.35 -10.70 18.11
C VAL A 262 2.24 -9.77 18.57
N PRO A 263 2.56 -8.49 18.87
CA PRO A 263 1.55 -7.51 19.22
C PRO A 263 0.74 -7.14 17.97
N LEU A 264 -0.58 -7.32 18.04
CA LEU A 264 -1.53 -6.93 17.01
C LEU A 264 -2.67 -6.14 17.63
N ALA A 265 -3.06 -5.05 16.99
CA ALA A 265 -4.18 -4.24 17.42
C ALA A 265 -5.03 -3.79 16.23
N THR A 266 -6.29 -4.21 16.20
CA THR A 266 -7.29 -3.68 15.27
C THR A 266 -8.29 -2.80 16.02
N ALA A 267 -8.89 -1.85 15.31
CA ALA A 267 -10.06 -1.10 15.75
C ALA A 267 -11.06 -0.98 14.59
N LEU A 268 -12.33 -0.71 14.88
CA LEU A 268 -13.34 -0.50 13.85
C LEU A 268 -12.98 0.74 13.03
N ASP A 269 -12.97 0.61 11.71
CA ASP A 269 -12.70 1.71 10.81
C ASP A 269 -13.99 2.45 10.46
N LEU A 270 -14.17 3.64 11.03
CA LEU A 270 -15.36 4.46 10.80
C LEU A 270 -15.38 5.10 9.40
N ASN A 271 -14.23 5.13 8.71
CA ASN A 271 -14.11 5.66 7.36
C ASN A 271 -14.24 4.57 6.28
N ASN A 272 -14.38 3.30 6.68
CA ASN A 272 -14.58 2.18 5.77
C ASN A 272 -15.88 1.47 6.12
N THR A 273 -16.96 1.94 5.50
CA THR A 273 -18.34 1.51 5.81
C THR A 273 -18.98 0.70 4.69
N SER A 274 -18.28 0.59 3.55
CA SER A 274 -18.80 -0.02 2.33
C SER A 274 -18.53 -1.52 2.32
N SER A 275 -19.43 -2.28 1.70
CA SER A 275 -19.24 -3.72 1.52
C SER A 275 -18.05 -4.04 0.61
N GLN A 276 -17.47 -5.24 0.75
CA GLN A 276 -16.46 -5.75 -0.19
C GLN A 276 -16.93 -5.66 -1.66
N ALA A 277 -18.20 -5.95 -1.95
CA ALA A 277 -18.72 -5.92 -3.32
C ALA A 277 -18.71 -4.49 -3.91
N THR A 278 -19.04 -3.50 -3.09
CA THR A 278 -19.00 -2.07 -3.48
C THR A 278 -17.56 -1.63 -3.73
N ALA A 279 -16.66 -1.90 -2.79
CA ALA A 279 -15.25 -1.53 -2.91
C ALA A 279 -14.54 -2.21 -4.09
N SER A 280 -14.93 -3.45 -4.40
CA SER A 280 -14.46 -4.15 -5.60
C SER A 280 -14.87 -3.45 -6.90
N GLY A 281 -16.07 -2.86 -6.94
CA GLY A 281 -16.54 -2.11 -8.10
C GLY A 281 -15.72 -0.85 -8.34
N TRP A 282 -15.39 -0.12 -7.27
CA TRP A 282 -14.50 1.05 -7.34
C TRP A 282 -13.09 0.65 -7.76
N PHE A 283 -12.50 -0.37 -7.13
CA PHE A 283 -11.18 -0.87 -7.51
C PHE A 283 -11.11 -1.25 -8.99
N GLY A 284 -12.13 -1.94 -9.53
CA GLY A 284 -12.18 -2.33 -10.93
C GLY A 284 -12.36 -1.16 -11.92
N ALA A 285 -12.78 0.01 -11.46
CA ALA A 285 -12.89 1.23 -12.27
C ALA A 285 -11.62 2.08 -12.22
N MET A 286 -10.78 1.91 -11.19
CA MET A 286 -9.50 2.60 -11.01
C MET A 286 -8.39 1.87 -11.76
N THR A 287 -7.35 2.60 -12.16
CA THR A 287 -6.16 1.99 -12.81
C THR A 287 -4.94 2.16 -11.91
N PHE A 288 -4.22 1.08 -11.67
CA PHE A 288 -3.01 1.06 -10.85
C PHE A 288 -1.79 0.77 -11.73
N GLY A 289 -0.80 1.65 -11.65
CA GLY A 289 0.52 1.50 -12.27
C GLY A 289 1.58 1.27 -11.20
N TYR A 290 2.39 0.21 -11.40
CA TYR A 290 3.47 -0.20 -10.49
C TYR A 290 4.85 -0.14 -11.18
N ALA A 291 4.93 0.51 -12.34
CA ALA A 291 6.16 0.60 -13.15
C ALA A 291 6.96 1.87 -12.85
N GLY A 292 6.97 2.31 -11.59
CA GLY A 292 7.71 3.49 -11.16
C GLY A 292 9.21 3.41 -11.48
N PRO A 293 9.93 4.54 -11.41
CA PRO A 293 9.48 5.80 -10.84
C PRO A 293 8.67 6.66 -11.84
N TYR A 294 7.54 7.17 -11.36
CA TYR A 294 6.72 8.18 -12.01
C TYR A 294 7.11 9.58 -11.53
N SER A 295 7.67 10.40 -12.43
CA SER A 295 7.95 11.80 -12.12
C SER A 295 6.68 12.66 -12.28
N ARG A 296 6.22 13.28 -11.20
CA ARG A 296 4.95 14.00 -11.11
C ARG A 296 5.10 15.28 -10.29
N ASP A 297 4.38 16.32 -10.70
CA ASP A 297 4.37 17.62 -10.02
C ASP A 297 2.92 17.97 -9.61
N LEU A 298 2.70 18.34 -8.35
CA LEU A 298 1.41 18.85 -7.87
C LEU A 298 1.21 20.34 -8.19
N ASN A 299 2.22 20.99 -8.77
CA ASN A 299 2.28 22.44 -8.97
C ASN A 299 2.17 23.21 -7.65
N ASN A 300 2.67 22.62 -6.56
CA ASN A 300 2.66 23.21 -5.22
C ASN A 300 3.93 24.02 -4.89
N GLY A 301 4.78 24.27 -5.89
CA GLY A 301 6.05 24.99 -5.72
C GLY A 301 7.24 24.12 -5.28
N SER A 302 7.05 22.81 -5.08
CA SER A 302 8.15 21.88 -4.72
C SER A 302 8.83 21.21 -5.93
N GLY A 303 8.35 21.51 -7.14
CA GLY A 303 8.79 20.88 -8.38
C GLY A 303 8.39 19.40 -8.49
N ALA A 304 8.78 18.77 -9.60
CA ALA A 304 8.50 17.37 -9.84
C ALA A 304 9.21 16.45 -8.84
N LYS A 305 8.48 15.45 -8.35
CA LYS A 305 8.93 14.40 -7.43
C LYS A 305 8.66 13.02 -8.02
N ASN A 306 9.42 12.03 -7.58
CA ASN A 306 9.23 10.64 -8.00
C ASN A 306 8.29 9.90 -7.04
N TYR A 307 7.53 8.98 -7.61
CA TYR A 307 6.60 8.06 -6.95
C TYR A 307 6.74 6.68 -7.58
N ASP A 308 6.49 5.62 -6.84
CA ASP A 308 6.70 4.24 -7.29
C ASP A 308 5.38 3.60 -7.79
N VAL A 309 4.25 4.06 -7.24
CA VAL A 309 2.90 3.67 -7.62
C VAL A 309 2.14 4.89 -8.14
N GLU A 310 1.38 4.70 -9.21
CA GLU A 310 0.44 5.69 -9.75
C GLU A 310 -0.97 5.13 -9.81
N ILE A 311 -1.94 5.86 -9.25
CA ILE A 311 -3.34 5.44 -9.21
C ILE A 311 -4.19 6.49 -9.93
N ASP A 312 -4.85 6.09 -11.01
CA ASP A 312 -5.87 6.88 -11.69
C ASP A 312 -7.24 6.54 -11.08
N LEU A 313 -7.89 7.53 -10.47
CA LEU A 313 -9.17 7.36 -9.77
C LEU A 313 -10.37 7.37 -10.72
N ASN A 314 -10.19 7.63 -12.01
CA ASN A 314 -11.27 7.69 -13.01
C ASN A 314 -12.40 8.67 -12.65
N GLY A 315 -12.05 9.81 -12.06
CA GLY A 315 -12.98 10.85 -11.58
C GLY A 315 -13.64 10.55 -10.24
N ASP A 316 -13.28 9.46 -9.57
CA ASP A 316 -13.86 9.05 -8.29
C ASP A 316 -13.22 9.79 -7.09
N THR A 317 -13.83 9.63 -5.91
CA THR A 317 -13.42 10.33 -4.68
C THR A 317 -12.23 9.66 -3.99
N VAL A 318 -11.47 10.44 -3.23
CA VAL A 318 -10.36 9.89 -2.42
C VAL A 318 -10.82 9.01 -1.26
N ALA A 319 -12.10 9.13 -0.85
CA ALA A 319 -12.72 8.22 0.11
C ALA A 319 -12.94 6.83 -0.48
N HIS A 320 -13.44 6.74 -1.71
CA HIS A 320 -13.58 5.46 -2.41
C HIS A 320 -12.23 4.82 -2.71
N LEU A 321 -11.21 5.62 -3.05
CA LEU A 321 -9.83 5.14 -3.18
C LEU A 321 -9.36 4.41 -1.91
N TYR A 322 -9.56 5.04 -0.75
CA TYR A 322 -9.17 4.46 0.54
C TYR A 322 -9.80 3.07 0.76
N GLU A 323 -11.11 2.95 0.52
CA GLU A 323 -11.82 1.68 0.69
C GLU A 323 -11.40 0.63 -0.36
N ALA A 324 -11.22 1.03 -1.61
CA ALA A 324 -10.76 0.18 -2.71
C ALA A 324 -9.37 -0.40 -2.44
N CYS A 325 -8.44 0.44 -1.97
CA CYS A 325 -7.09 0.02 -1.58
C CYS A 325 -7.09 -0.95 -0.39
N LYS A 326 -7.95 -0.74 0.62
CA LYS A 326 -8.09 -1.72 1.70
C LYS A 326 -8.68 -3.03 1.22
N TYR A 327 -9.67 -2.98 0.33
CA TYR A 327 -10.30 -4.17 -0.24
C TYR A 327 -9.30 -5.04 -1.01
N VAL A 328 -8.47 -4.46 -1.88
CA VAL A 328 -7.47 -5.24 -2.64
C VAL A 328 -6.41 -5.84 -1.73
N CYS A 329 -6.13 -5.24 -0.57
CA CYS A 329 -5.17 -5.74 0.40
C CYS A 329 -5.75 -6.66 1.48
N ARG A 330 -7.04 -6.99 1.44
CA ARG A 330 -7.69 -7.84 2.45
C ARG A 330 -7.15 -9.27 2.42
N GLU A 331 -7.36 -10.02 3.50
CA GLU A 331 -7.04 -11.45 3.53
C GLU A 331 -7.74 -12.23 2.40
N GLY A 332 -7.01 -13.13 1.75
CA GLY A 332 -7.51 -13.96 0.65
C GLY A 332 -7.57 -13.25 -0.69
N SER A 333 -7.06 -12.01 -0.78
CA SER A 333 -6.94 -11.31 -2.04
C SER A 333 -5.76 -11.85 -2.86
N THR A 334 -6.08 -12.52 -3.97
CA THR A 334 -5.10 -12.99 -4.97
C THR A 334 -4.91 -11.98 -6.10
N THR A 335 -5.48 -10.78 -6.00
CA THR A 335 -5.27 -9.72 -6.99
C THR A 335 -3.82 -9.28 -6.92
N GLN A 336 -3.15 -9.27 -8.07
CA GLN A 336 -1.75 -8.89 -8.14
C GLN A 336 -1.59 -7.38 -7.91
N VAL A 337 -0.75 -7.02 -6.95
CA VAL A 337 -0.41 -5.65 -6.57
C VAL A 337 1.11 -5.60 -6.50
N ASP A 338 1.73 -4.83 -7.39
CA ASP A 338 3.19 -4.67 -7.45
C ASP A 338 4.00 -5.99 -7.59
N GLY A 339 3.40 -6.99 -8.23
CA GLY A 339 4.03 -8.31 -8.45
C GLY A 339 3.71 -9.37 -7.39
N ASP A 340 3.07 -8.99 -6.29
CA ASP A 340 2.68 -9.89 -5.19
C ASP A 340 1.16 -10.01 -5.07
N ASN A 341 0.66 -10.97 -4.30
CA ASN A 341 -0.77 -11.00 -3.99
C ASN A 341 -1.13 -9.81 -3.09
N GLY A 342 -2.32 -9.24 -3.28
CA GLY A 342 -2.75 -8.07 -2.50
C GLY A 342 -2.75 -8.31 -0.99
N GLU A 343 -3.01 -9.55 -0.54
CA GLU A 343 -2.93 -9.90 0.89
C GLU A 343 -1.50 -9.80 1.48
N GLU A 344 -0.48 -9.70 0.65
CA GLU A 344 0.95 -9.66 1.00
C GLU A 344 1.49 -8.23 0.94
N TYR A 345 0.94 -7.39 0.07
CA TYR A 345 1.36 -5.99 -0.10
C TYR A 345 1.31 -5.19 1.21
N ILE A 346 2.43 -4.57 1.60
CA ILE A 346 2.56 -3.69 2.79
C ILE A 346 3.02 -2.26 2.45
N SER A 347 3.73 -2.08 1.33
CA SER A 347 4.22 -0.80 0.81
C SER A 347 4.83 -1.00 -0.58
N ALA A 348 5.00 0.08 -1.34
CA ALA A 348 5.62 0.06 -2.67
C ALA A 348 7.11 -0.34 -2.68
N GLU A 349 7.81 -0.22 -1.56
CA GLU A 349 9.20 -0.69 -1.45
C GLU A 349 9.43 -1.21 -0.01
N PRO A 350 9.09 -2.49 0.27
CA PRO A 350 9.03 -3.03 1.63
C PRO A 350 10.38 -3.06 2.35
N THR A 351 11.50 -2.98 1.62
CA THR A 351 12.83 -2.94 2.22
C THR A 351 13.26 -1.56 2.72
N THR A 352 12.66 -0.49 2.20
CA THR A 352 13.08 0.89 2.52
C THR A 352 11.96 1.79 3.04
N TYR A 353 10.70 1.49 2.70
CA TYR A 353 9.55 2.29 3.10
C TYR A 353 8.94 1.74 4.37
N VAL A 354 8.66 2.64 5.31
CA VAL A 354 7.92 2.28 6.52
C VAL A 354 6.47 2.02 6.12
N ALA A 355 6.03 0.77 6.27
CA ALA A 355 4.68 0.36 5.92
C ALA A 355 3.63 1.09 6.77
N VAL A 356 2.55 1.53 6.11
CA VAL A 356 1.38 2.10 6.79
C VAL A 356 0.47 0.96 7.22
N LYS A 357 0.66 0.47 8.45
CA LYS A 357 0.01 -0.75 8.98
C LYS A 357 -1.51 -0.79 8.78
N GLN A 358 -2.19 0.33 9.04
CA GLN A 358 -3.65 0.43 9.04
C GLN A 358 -4.30 0.34 7.65
N SER A 359 -3.55 0.69 6.60
CA SER A 359 -4.00 0.68 5.21
C SER A 359 -2.78 0.88 4.30
N PRO A 360 -2.35 -0.16 3.54
CA PRO A 360 -1.05 -0.17 2.86
C PRO A 360 -0.78 1.00 1.90
N PHE A 361 -1.82 1.54 1.24
CA PHE A 361 -1.68 2.65 0.29
C PHE A 361 -1.82 4.05 0.93
N GLY A 362 -2.23 4.13 2.20
CA GLY A 362 -2.46 5.40 2.87
C GLY A 362 -3.65 5.39 3.82
N THR A 363 -3.71 6.39 4.70
CA THR A 363 -4.80 6.55 5.68
C THR A 363 -5.81 7.60 5.25
N PHE A 364 -7.00 7.56 5.80
CA PHE A 364 -8.04 8.56 5.56
C PHE A 364 -8.57 9.11 6.88
N ALA A 365 -8.54 10.44 7.03
CA ALA A 365 -9.02 11.09 8.24
C ALA A 365 -9.53 12.51 7.94
N GLY A 366 -10.66 12.89 8.54
CA GLY A 366 -11.21 14.25 8.43
C GLY A 366 -11.56 14.67 7.00
N GLY A 367 -11.92 13.71 6.13
CA GLY A 367 -12.16 13.97 4.71
C GLY A 367 -10.90 14.06 3.85
N LYS A 368 -9.71 13.88 4.43
CA LYS A 368 -8.41 13.98 3.75
C LYS A 368 -7.74 12.61 3.64
N PHE A 369 -7.23 12.29 2.45
CA PHE A 369 -6.39 11.13 2.20
C PHE A 369 -4.91 11.45 2.45
N PHE A 370 -4.22 10.61 3.22
CA PHE A 370 -2.79 10.69 3.47
C PHE A 370 -2.12 9.47 2.83
N GLY A 371 -1.58 9.66 1.63
CA GLY A 371 -0.93 8.60 0.86
C GLY A 371 0.30 8.03 1.54
N ALA A 372 0.49 6.73 1.40
CA ALA A 372 1.74 6.07 1.76
C ALA A 372 2.90 6.58 0.89
N ARG A 373 4.13 6.34 1.36
CA ARG A 373 5.33 6.77 0.63
C ARG A 373 5.39 6.12 -0.75
N GLY A 374 5.67 6.93 -1.76
CA GLY A 374 5.77 6.50 -3.15
C GLY A 374 4.42 6.35 -3.86
N VAL A 375 3.29 6.73 -3.25
CA VAL A 375 1.97 6.64 -3.88
C VAL A 375 1.55 7.97 -4.49
N TRP A 376 1.33 7.99 -5.80
CA TRP A 376 0.75 9.09 -6.56
C TRP A 376 -0.71 8.81 -6.91
N ILE A 377 -1.55 9.86 -6.88
CA ILE A 377 -2.94 9.80 -7.32
C ILE A 377 -3.22 10.84 -8.40
N THR A 378 -4.06 10.50 -9.38
CA THR A 378 -4.50 11.39 -10.46
C THR A 378 -5.98 11.20 -10.76
N ASN A 379 -6.55 12.14 -11.53
CA ASN A 379 -7.93 12.08 -12.02
C ASN A 379 -8.95 11.84 -10.88
N TYR A 380 -8.73 12.51 -9.75
CA TYR A 380 -9.65 12.52 -8.61
C TYR A 380 -10.86 13.43 -8.88
N ALA A 381 -11.95 13.19 -8.15
CA ALA A 381 -13.13 14.07 -8.16
C ALA A 381 -12.73 15.53 -7.90
N ALA A 382 -13.32 16.47 -8.64
CA ALA A 382 -12.97 17.89 -8.54
C ALA A 382 -13.14 18.49 -7.11
N ALA A 383 -14.08 17.95 -6.34
CA ALA A 383 -14.29 18.32 -4.94
C ALA A 383 -13.12 17.93 -4.02
N ASP A 384 -12.31 16.95 -4.43
CA ASP A 384 -11.19 16.40 -3.66
C ASP A 384 -9.83 16.98 -4.07
N ALA A 385 -9.79 17.99 -4.94
CA ALA A 385 -8.55 18.58 -5.45
C ALA A 385 -7.59 19.11 -4.36
N GLN A 386 -8.10 19.30 -3.14
CA GLN A 386 -7.34 19.78 -1.98
C GLN A 386 -7.41 18.80 -0.79
N ASN A 387 -8.13 17.69 -0.93
CA ASN A 387 -8.45 16.74 0.13
C ASN A 387 -7.47 15.56 0.18
N PHE A 388 -6.19 15.81 -0.12
CA PHE A 388 -5.17 14.78 0.02
C PHE A 388 -3.78 15.36 0.35
N GLN A 389 -2.87 14.49 0.75
CA GLN A 389 -1.46 14.77 0.96
C GLN A 389 -0.69 13.49 0.63
N LEU A 390 0.42 13.62 -0.10
CA LEU A 390 1.24 12.50 -0.55
C LEU A 390 2.63 12.58 0.08
N ILE A 391 3.36 11.47 0.02
CA ILE A 391 4.76 11.40 0.40
C ILE A 391 5.51 10.82 -0.80
N ALA A 392 6.44 11.59 -1.37
CA ALA A 392 7.24 11.17 -2.50
C ALA A 392 8.27 10.10 -2.11
N SER A 393 8.87 9.43 -3.10
CA SER A 393 9.90 8.41 -2.90
C SER A 393 11.11 8.92 -2.12
N ASP A 394 11.42 10.23 -2.18
CA ASP A 394 12.48 10.89 -1.40
C ASP A 394 12.07 11.23 0.06
N ASN A 395 10.92 10.73 0.51
CA ASN A 395 10.32 10.99 1.82
C ASN A 395 9.87 12.45 2.04
N THR A 396 9.75 13.26 0.98
CA THR A 396 9.20 14.61 1.10
C THR A 396 7.67 14.60 1.05
N THR A 397 7.05 15.36 1.95
CA THR A 397 5.60 15.55 1.96
C THR A 397 5.19 16.53 0.86
N GLN A 398 4.14 16.17 0.12
CA GLN A 398 3.59 16.94 -0.98
C GLN A 398 2.10 17.22 -0.71
N THR A 399 1.74 18.50 -0.57
CA THR A 399 0.35 18.93 -0.38
C THR A 399 -0.13 19.64 -1.65
N PRO A 400 -1.35 19.42 -2.12
CA PRO A 400 -1.93 20.17 -3.23
C PRO A 400 -1.95 21.68 -2.95
N PRO A 401 -1.79 22.52 -3.97
CA PRO A 401 -1.91 23.97 -3.81
C PRO A 401 -3.35 24.36 -3.40
N ASN A 402 -3.48 25.39 -2.55
CA ASN A 402 -4.79 25.94 -2.22
C ASN A 402 -5.39 26.61 -3.46
N THR A 403 -6.56 26.17 -3.88
CA THR A 403 -7.24 26.71 -5.07
C THR A 403 -8.54 27.38 -4.65
N VAL A 404 -8.68 28.66 -4.99
CA VAL A 404 -9.79 29.52 -4.55
C VAL A 404 -10.54 30.13 -5.71
N THR A 405 -11.84 30.33 -5.54
CA THR A 405 -12.70 31.01 -6.53
C THR A 405 -12.77 32.50 -6.25
N CYS A 406 -12.64 33.31 -7.30
CA CYS A 406 -12.87 34.74 -7.28
C CYS A 406 -14.05 35.06 -8.19
N GLN A 407 -15.12 35.59 -7.62
CA GLN A 407 -16.37 35.83 -8.33
C GLN A 407 -16.85 37.26 -8.15
N VAL A 408 -17.37 37.82 -9.23
CA VAL A 408 -18.17 39.06 -9.22
C VAL A 408 -19.61 38.69 -9.57
N VAL A 409 -20.55 39.08 -8.73
CA VAL A 409 -22.00 38.82 -8.88
C VAL A 409 -22.77 40.13 -9.02
N SER A 410 -24.07 40.04 -9.35
CA SER A 410 -24.94 41.20 -9.63
C SER A 410 -24.53 41.99 -10.87
N VAL A 411 -23.93 41.28 -11.83
CA VAL A 411 -23.59 41.77 -13.17
C VAL A 411 -24.64 41.29 -14.18
N VAL A 412 -24.66 41.87 -15.38
CA VAL A 412 -25.53 41.46 -16.49
C VAL A 412 -24.69 41.25 -17.75
N ALA A 413 -25.29 40.61 -18.76
CA ALA A 413 -24.64 40.42 -20.05
C ALA A 413 -24.10 41.75 -20.62
N ASN A 414 -22.91 41.70 -21.19
CA ASN A 414 -22.13 42.82 -21.73
C ASN A 414 -21.52 43.79 -20.72
N ASP A 415 -21.69 43.59 -19.42
CA ASP A 415 -20.88 44.31 -18.43
C ASP A 415 -19.40 44.01 -18.67
N SER A 416 -18.58 45.05 -18.80
CA SER A 416 -17.13 44.93 -18.75
C SER A 416 -16.70 44.83 -17.28
N VAL A 417 -16.25 43.64 -16.88
CA VAL A 417 -15.80 43.36 -15.52
C VAL A 417 -14.30 43.16 -15.53
N ALA A 418 -13.62 43.88 -14.65
CA ALA A 418 -12.21 43.67 -14.40
C ALA A 418 -11.92 43.53 -12.90
N MET A 419 -11.01 42.63 -12.55
CA MET A 419 -10.49 42.46 -11.20
C MET A 419 -8.97 42.52 -11.29
N PHE A 420 -8.38 43.54 -10.69
CA PHE A 420 -6.95 43.82 -10.75
C PHE A 420 -6.30 43.55 -9.41
N ALA A 421 -5.07 43.05 -9.41
CA ALA A 421 -4.25 42.99 -8.21
C ALA A 421 -3.75 44.40 -7.83
N LEU A 422 -3.59 44.65 -6.53
CA LEU A 422 -3.08 45.90 -5.98
C LEU A 422 -1.70 45.69 -5.34
N THR A 423 -0.91 46.76 -5.27
CA THR A 423 0.41 46.79 -4.57
C THR A 423 0.30 46.57 -3.05
N GLY A 424 -0.91 46.70 -2.50
CA GLY A 424 -1.22 46.54 -1.09
C GLY A 424 -2.67 46.89 -0.77
N SER A 425 -3.04 46.86 0.50
CA SER A 425 -4.37 47.28 0.95
C SER A 425 -4.61 48.75 0.59
N GLY A 426 -5.62 49.03 -0.24
CA GLY A 426 -5.91 50.38 -0.74
C GLY A 426 -4.83 50.97 -1.66
N GLY A 427 -3.91 50.13 -2.15
CA GLY A 427 -2.81 50.55 -3.04
C GLY A 427 -3.25 50.83 -4.48
N ASP A 428 -2.25 51.08 -5.32
CA ASP A 428 -2.43 51.21 -6.76
C ASP A 428 -2.54 49.85 -7.43
N ILE A 429 -3.11 49.83 -8.64
CA ILE A 429 -3.13 48.62 -9.48
C ILE A 429 -1.69 48.23 -9.80
N GLU A 430 -1.36 46.96 -9.56
CA GLU A 430 -0.04 46.42 -9.89
C GLU A 430 0.08 46.25 -11.41
N LYS A 431 0.82 47.17 -12.04
CA LYS A 431 1.02 47.25 -13.49
C LYS A 431 2.44 46.92 -13.94
N THR A 432 3.34 46.66 -13.00
CA THR A 432 4.78 46.51 -13.23
C THR A 432 5.25 45.06 -13.12
N THR A 433 4.31 44.12 -13.10
CA THR A 433 4.53 42.67 -12.98
C THR A 433 5.61 42.12 -13.90
N TYR A 434 5.55 42.46 -15.19
CA TYR A 434 6.50 42.00 -16.20
C TYR A 434 7.03 43.18 -17.03
N THR A 435 8.17 42.98 -17.65
CA THR A 435 8.79 43.92 -18.60
C THR A 435 8.84 43.27 -19.98
N LEU A 436 8.44 43.99 -21.03
CA LEU A 436 8.60 43.48 -22.40
C LEU A 436 10.07 43.24 -22.72
N SER A 437 10.34 42.09 -23.33
CA SER A 437 11.66 41.76 -23.87
C SER A 437 11.72 42.22 -25.33
N GLY A 438 12.14 43.46 -25.55
CA GLY A 438 12.25 44.03 -26.88
C GLY A 438 10.92 44.47 -27.49
N GLN A 439 11.02 45.08 -28.67
CA GLN A 439 9.87 45.58 -29.42
C GLN A 439 9.03 44.43 -30.00
N HIS A 440 7.71 44.57 -29.91
CA HIS A 440 6.73 43.67 -30.51
C HIS A 440 5.89 44.44 -31.55
N LEU A 441 5.92 43.98 -32.80
CA LEU A 441 5.15 44.59 -33.88
C LEU A 441 3.64 44.35 -33.71
N SER A 442 2.81 45.15 -34.37
CA SER A 442 1.34 44.96 -34.37
C SER A 442 0.89 43.59 -34.90
N THR A 443 1.72 42.93 -35.72
CA THR A 443 1.48 41.58 -36.25
C THR A 443 2.02 40.46 -35.37
N ALA A 444 2.62 40.77 -34.22
CA ALA A 444 3.16 39.75 -33.32
C ALA A 444 2.04 38.84 -32.81
N THR A 445 2.25 37.53 -32.89
CA THR A 445 1.35 36.49 -32.37
C THR A 445 1.78 35.97 -31.00
N THR A 446 2.89 36.48 -30.48
CA THR A 446 3.43 36.19 -29.15
C THR A 446 3.86 37.48 -28.48
N VAL A 447 3.87 37.47 -27.15
CA VAL A 447 4.43 38.52 -26.32
C VAL A 447 5.49 37.89 -25.43
N THR A 448 6.74 38.32 -25.58
CA THR A 448 7.88 37.84 -24.79
C THR A 448 8.21 38.86 -23.72
N VAL A 449 8.30 38.41 -22.48
CA VAL A 449 8.71 39.22 -21.32
C VAL A 449 10.14 38.85 -20.89
N VAL A 450 10.77 39.71 -20.09
CA VAL A 450 12.14 39.47 -19.60
C VAL A 450 12.15 38.42 -18.50
N GLU A 451 11.15 38.48 -17.63
CA GLU A 451 11.02 37.61 -16.48
C GLU A 451 10.50 36.22 -16.91
N ALA A 452 10.82 35.18 -16.14
CA ALA A 452 10.19 33.87 -16.34
C ALA A 452 8.73 33.93 -15.83
N ILE A 453 7.78 33.53 -16.68
CA ILE A 453 6.39 33.33 -16.29
C ILE A 453 6.33 32.00 -15.54
N THR A 454 5.96 32.05 -14.26
CA THR A 454 5.71 30.87 -13.42
C THR A 454 4.19 30.58 -13.37
N GLY A 455 3.61 29.70 -12.54
CA GLY A 455 2.14 29.34 -12.57
C GLY A 455 1.05 29.78 -11.50
N ASN A 456 1.24 30.65 -10.49
CA ASN A 456 0.36 30.93 -9.31
C ASN A 456 -0.04 32.40 -8.91
N TRP A 457 -1.15 33.01 -9.37
CA TRP A 457 -1.41 34.48 -9.44
C TRP A 457 -1.77 35.15 -8.09
N PRO A 458 -1.45 36.44 -7.75
CA PRO A 458 -1.04 37.64 -8.54
C PRO A 458 0.43 37.75 -8.91
N ALA A 459 1.06 38.93 -8.96
CA ALA A 459 2.52 39.04 -9.09
C ALA A 459 3.10 40.14 -8.19
N SER A 460 3.44 39.76 -6.97
CA SER A 460 4.36 40.45 -6.08
C SER A 460 5.66 39.65 -5.98
N ALA A 461 6.76 40.35 -5.70
CA ALA A 461 8.16 40.04 -5.97
C ALA A 461 8.76 38.74 -5.38
N THR A 462 7.98 37.79 -4.86
CA THR A 462 8.56 36.57 -4.27
C THR A 462 7.99 35.22 -4.70
N THR A 463 6.73 35.04 -5.12
CA THR A 463 6.27 33.74 -5.69
C THR A 463 4.84 33.81 -6.22
N GLN A 464 4.60 34.30 -7.45
CA GLN A 464 3.22 34.33 -7.97
C GLN A 464 3.11 34.41 -9.53
N SER A 465 1.98 34.02 -10.16
CA SER A 465 1.86 33.71 -11.59
C SER A 465 0.49 33.38 -12.31
N PRO A 466 0.33 33.76 -13.58
CA PRO A 466 -0.96 33.90 -14.29
C PRO A 466 -1.68 32.60 -14.71
N PRO A 467 -3.02 32.64 -14.97
CA PRO A 467 -3.76 31.51 -15.53
C PRO A 467 -3.20 31.09 -16.90
N GLN A 468 -3.33 29.82 -17.28
CA GLN A 468 -2.76 29.28 -18.53
C GLN A 468 -3.29 29.99 -19.78
N ALA A 469 -4.52 30.50 -19.75
CA ALA A 469 -5.12 31.33 -20.78
C ALA A 469 -5.85 32.51 -20.13
N GLY A 470 -5.94 33.65 -20.83
CA GLY A 470 -6.57 34.83 -20.25
C GLY A 470 -6.32 36.11 -21.04
N TYR A 471 -6.30 37.21 -20.31
CA TYR A 471 -6.08 38.55 -20.84
C TYR A 471 -4.78 39.11 -20.28
N LEU A 472 -4.01 39.80 -21.11
CA LEU A 472 -2.84 40.55 -20.70
C LEU A 472 -3.03 42.02 -21.10
N ARG A 473 -2.55 42.92 -20.25
CA ARG A 473 -2.49 44.34 -20.52
C ARG A 473 -1.04 44.79 -20.63
N ILE A 474 -0.73 45.53 -21.70
CA ILE A 474 0.59 46.14 -21.92
C ILE A 474 0.45 47.65 -21.72
N VAL A 475 1.25 48.20 -20.81
CA VAL A 475 1.26 49.61 -20.44
C VAL A 475 2.40 50.33 -21.15
N SER A 476 2.04 51.32 -21.95
CA SER A 476 2.98 52.24 -22.60
C SER A 476 3.73 53.05 -21.56
N ALA A 477 5.06 53.02 -21.63
CA ALA A 477 5.92 53.85 -20.78
C ALA A 477 5.86 55.36 -21.17
N THR A 478 5.33 55.68 -22.34
CA THR A 478 5.32 57.05 -22.90
C THR A 478 4.16 57.89 -22.37
N ASP A 479 2.97 57.30 -22.35
CA ASP A 479 1.71 58.00 -22.09
C ASP A 479 0.76 57.24 -21.14
N GLY A 480 1.16 56.05 -20.69
CA GLY A 480 0.35 55.20 -19.81
C GLY A 480 -0.86 54.55 -20.50
N SER A 481 -0.97 54.62 -21.84
CA SER A 481 -2.00 53.91 -22.59
C SER A 481 -1.85 52.40 -22.45
N GLU A 482 -2.96 51.67 -22.54
CA GLU A 482 -2.98 50.22 -22.34
C GLU A 482 -3.47 49.49 -23.59
N ILE A 483 -2.70 48.48 -24.01
CA ILE A 483 -3.11 47.50 -25.02
C ILE A 483 -3.68 46.29 -24.30
N LEU A 484 -4.90 45.89 -24.65
CA LEU A 484 -5.50 44.63 -24.20
C LEU A 484 -5.27 43.55 -25.26
N ALA A 485 -4.66 42.43 -24.87
CA ALA A 485 -4.51 41.26 -25.72
C ALA A 485 -5.03 40.01 -24.99
N THR A 486 -5.51 39.03 -25.76
CA THR A 486 -5.92 37.73 -25.22
C THR A 486 -4.83 36.71 -25.54
N TYR A 487 -4.55 35.77 -24.62
CA TYR A 487 -3.56 34.72 -24.81
C TYR A 487 -4.16 33.33 -24.54
N THR A 488 -3.68 32.32 -25.27
CA THR A 488 -4.13 30.92 -25.20
C THR A 488 -3.24 30.03 -24.34
N SER A 489 -1.97 30.39 -24.22
CA SER A 489 -0.96 29.66 -23.43
C SER A 489 0.19 30.57 -23.07
N TRP A 490 1.00 30.16 -22.11
CA TRP A 490 2.35 30.68 -21.93
C TRP A 490 3.31 29.53 -21.62
N THR A 491 4.58 29.72 -22.00
CA THR A 491 5.67 28.80 -21.70
C THR A 491 6.95 29.60 -21.51
N GLY A 492 7.67 29.37 -20.40
CA GLY A 492 8.88 30.11 -20.09
C GLY A 492 8.59 31.61 -19.94
N SER A 493 9.08 32.43 -20.85
CA SER A 493 8.86 33.89 -20.85
C SER A 493 7.95 34.38 -21.97
N VAL A 494 7.20 33.48 -22.62
CA VAL A 494 6.42 33.80 -23.82
C VAL A 494 4.94 33.54 -23.59
N PHE A 495 4.11 34.57 -23.77
CA PHE A 495 2.67 34.45 -23.94
C PHE A 495 2.34 34.22 -25.41
N THR A 496 1.47 33.25 -25.70
CA THR A 496 0.95 32.98 -27.06
C THR A 496 -0.41 33.65 -27.22
N LEU A 497 -0.54 34.58 -28.16
CA LEU A 497 -1.76 35.39 -28.32
C LEU A 497 -2.87 34.65 -29.08
N VAL A 498 -4.11 35.02 -28.79
CA VAL A 498 -5.25 34.79 -29.70
C VAL A 498 -5.18 35.86 -30.79
N GLY A 499 -4.64 35.50 -31.96
CA GLY A 499 -4.46 36.43 -33.07
C GLY A 499 -3.20 37.27 -32.95
N THR A 500 -3.25 38.53 -33.37
CA THR A 500 -2.09 39.46 -33.37
C THR A 500 -2.27 40.57 -32.34
N LEU A 501 -1.17 41.15 -31.86
CA LEU A 501 -1.17 42.24 -30.86
C LEU A 501 -1.98 43.49 -31.30
N GLY A 502 -2.10 43.73 -32.60
CA GLY A 502 -2.93 44.79 -33.20
C GLY A 502 -2.33 46.19 -33.10
N THR A 503 -1.49 46.45 -32.10
CA THR A 503 -0.74 47.70 -31.91
C THR A 503 0.71 47.36 -31.60
N GLN A 504 1.66 48.16 -32.11
CA GLN A 504 3.08 47.98 -31.79
C GLN A 504 3.32 48.33 -30.32
N ALA A 505 4.10 47.48 -29.64
CA ALA A 505 4.56 47.72 -28.28
C ALA A 505 6.08 47.85 -28.24
N GLU A 506 6.57 48.92 -27.60
CA GLU A 506 8.00 49.21 -27.55
C GLU A 506 8.71 48.47 -26.42
N ASP A 507 10.02 48.32 -26.59
CA ASP A 507 10.89 47.84 -25.52
C ASP A 507 10.73 48.72 -24.26
N THR A 508 10.93 48.16 -23.07
CA THR A 508 10.72 48.76 -21.73
C THR A 508 9.27 48.94 -21.26
N TRP A 509 8.26 48.73 -22.10
CA TRP A 509 6.86 48.75 -21.66
C TRP A 509 6.59 47.63 -20.65
N LYS A 510 5.57 47.84 -19.81
CA LYS A 510 5.22 46.91 -18.73
C LYS A 510 4.04 46.04 -19.10
N VAL A 511 4.01 44.80 -18.62
CA VAL A 511 2.92 43.86 -18.86
C VAL A 511 2.38 43.37 -17.52
N TYR A 512 1.07 43.28 -17.41
CA TYR A 512 0.39 42.68 -16.27
C TYR A 512 -0.83 41.88 -16.73
N VAL A 513 -1.27 40.90 -15.94
CA VAL A 513 -2.35 39.97 -16.31
C VAL A 513 -3.52 40.16 -15.34
N PRO A 514 -4.65 40.76 -15.69
CA PRO A 514 -5.76 40.88 -14.73
C PRO A 514 -6.32 39.52 -14.26
N ILE A 515 -6.90 39.48 -13.05
CA ILE A 515 -7.60 38.28 -12.52
C ILE A 515 -8.82 37.97 -13.37
N ILE A 516 -9.61 39.01 -13.64
CA ILE A 516 -10.74 39.01 -14.56
C ILE A 516 -10.54 40.26 -15.40
N ASP A 517 -10.75 40.17 -16.72
CA ASP A 517 -10.84 41.33 -17.60
C ASP A 517 -11.58 40.94 -18.87
N LYS A 518 -12.89 40.76 -18.74
CA LYS A 518 -13.74 40.31 -19.83
C LYS A 518 -15.16 40.85 -19.69
N ALA A 519 -15.84 40.96 -20.83
CA ALA A 519 -17.27 41.20 -20.83
C ALA A 519 -18.02 39.97 -20.32
N VAL A 520 -19.09 40.16 -19.56
CA VAL A 520 -19.99 39.09 -19.12
C VAL A 520 -20.70 38.52 -20.34
N PRO A 521 -20.48 37.25 -20.72
CA PRO A 521 -21.10 36.69 -21.92
C PRO A 521 -22.62 36.56 -21.75
N SER A 522 -23.05 36.09 -20.58
CA SER A 522 -24.44 35.91 -20.17
C SER A 522 -24.51 35.65 -18.65
N GLY A 523 -25.71 35.74 -18.06
CA GLY A 523 -25.95 35.42 -16.65
C GLY A 523 -25.73 36.59 -15.69
N THR A 524 -25.67 36.27 -14.39
CA THR A 524 -25.61 37.24 -13.28
C THR A 524 -24.29 37.26 -12.51
N SER A 525 -23.30 36.49 -12.98
CA SER A 525 -21.99 36.41 -12.34
C SER A 525 -20.89 36.09 -13.34
N ILE A 526 -19.66 36.38 -12.93
CA ILE A 526 -18.45 36.05 -13.65
C ILE A 526 -17.39 35.58 -12.65
N LEU A 527 -16.66 34.53 -12.98
CA LEU A 527 -15.65 33.95 -12.09
C LEU A 527 -14.33 33.68 -12.78
N ASN A 528 -13.29 33.59 -11.96
CA ASN A 528 -12.03 32.96 -12.26
C ASN A 528 -11.56 32.12 -11.06
N THR A 529 -10.69 31.15 -11.29
CA THR A 529 -10.11 30.30 -10.25
C THR A 529 -8.61 30.57 -10.17
N LEU A 530 -8.08 30.65 -8.95
CA LEU A 530 -6.69 31.00 -8.69
C LEU A 530 -6.05 30.02 -7.72
N ILE A 531 -4.74 29.81 -7.85
CA ILE A 531 -3.93 29.17 -6.81
C ILE A 531 -3.50 30.25 -5.82
N GLN A 532 -3.89 30.10 -4.55
CA GLN A 532 -3.69 31.09 -3.50
C GLN A 532 -2.56 30.67 -2.57
N SER A 533 -1.50 31.47 -2.52
CA SER A 533 -0.36 31.29 -1.60
C SER A 533 -0.35 32.33 -0.46
N GLU A 534 -0.95 33.50 -0.69
CA GLU A 534 -1.04 34.58 0.29
C GLU A 534 -2.29 35.44 0.06
N THR A 535 -2.50 36.44 0.91
CA THR A 535 -3.62 37.38 0.74
C THR A 535 -3.35 38.32 -0.42
N VAL A 536 -4.33 38.43 -1.32
CA VAL A 536 -4.22 39.24 -2.53
C VAL A 536 -5.17 40.41 -2.44
N TYR A 537 -4.65 41.63 -2.38
CA TYR A 537 -5.48 42.82 -2.45
C TYR A 537 -5.93 43.06 -3.89
N VAL A 538 -7.22 43.32 -4.08
CA VAL A 538 -7.81 43.49 -5.41
C VAL A 538 -8.68 44.72 -5.50
N ARG A 539 -8.73 45.31 -6.69
CA ARG A 539 -9.75 46.29 -7.08
C ARG A 539 -10.62 45.69 -8.17
N THR A 540 -11.91 45.57 -7.88
CA THR A 540 -12.92 45.17 -8.85
C THR A 540 -13.49 46.42 -9.49
N VAL A 541 -13.65 46.42 -10.81
CA VAL A 541 -14.24 47.51 -11.59
C VAL A 541 -15.31 46.91 -12.51
N VAL A 542 -16.49 47.53 -12.52
CA VAL A 542 -17.58 47.16 -13.43
C VAL A 542 -18.01 48.39 -14.22
N ARG A 543 -18.10 48.24 -15.53
CA ARG A 543 -18.53 49.28 -16.47
C ARG A 543 -19.54 48.71 -17.43
N HIS A 544 -20.56 49.48 -17.75
CA HIS A 544 -21.54 49.16 -18.79
C HIS A 544 -21.91 50.42 -19.53
N TYR A 545 -21.69 50.41 -20.85
CA TYR A 545 -22.05 51.51 -21.72
C TYR A 545 -23.14 51.03 -22.69
N GLU A 546 -24.32 51.62 -22.57
CA GLU A 546 -25.47 51.38 -23.43
C GLU A 546 -26.35 52.64 -23.45
N ALA A 547 -27.28 52.74 -24.40
CA ALA A 547 -28.25 53.83 -24.38
C ALA A 547 -29.04 53.85 -23.05
N PRO A 548 -29.44 55.03 -22.56
CA PRO A 548 -30.28 55.13 -21.36
C PRO A 548 -31.54 54.26 -21.45
N PRO A 549 -31.99 53.65 -20.33
CA PRO A 549 -31.50 53.79 -18.95
C PRO A 549 -30.45 52.72 -18.54
N ASN A 550 -29.86 52.01 -19.50
CA ASN A 550 -29.10 50.78 -19.23
C ASN A 550 -27.62 51.02 -18.90
N ALA A 551 -27.07 52.20 -19.24
CA ALA A 551 -25.75 52.62 -18.79
C ALA A 551 -25.66 52.67 -17.27
N ILE A 552 -24.48 52.31 -16.72
CA ILE A 552 -24.21 52.44 -15.29
C ILE A 552 -23.08 53.43 -15.05
N ILE A 553 -23.15 54.13 -13.92
CA ILE A 553 -22.01 54.87 -13.39
C ILE A 553 -20.90 53.85 -13.12
N PRO A 554 -19.65 54.08 -13.59
CA PRO A 554 -18.54 53.18 -13.32
C PRO A 554 -18.41 52.89 -11.82
N TRP A 555 -18.44 51.60 -11.49
CA TRP A 555 -18.37 51.13 -10.11
C TRP A 555 -17.02 50.49 -9.83
N SER A 556 -16.45 50.76 -8.65
CA SER A 556 -15.24 50.08 -8.20
C SER A 556 -15.24 49.82 -6.70
N GLN A 557 -14.63 48.71 -6.30
CA GLN A 557 -14.46 48.35 -4.89
C GLN A 557 -13.11 47.67 -4.66
N ASP A 558 -12.43 48.07 -3.59
CA ASP A 558 -11.24 47.38 -3.10
C ASP A 558 -11.62 46.29 -2.10
N SER A 559 -10.94 45.16 -2.17
CA SER A 559 -11.13 44.02 -1.27
C SER A 559 -9.86 43.17 -1.21
N SER A 560 -9.96 41.98 -0.62
CA SER A 560 -8.87 41.00 -0.56
C SER A 560 -9.37 39.58 -0.80
N ILE A 561 -8.66 38.83 -1.62
CA ILE A 561 -8.84 37.39 -1.78
C ILE A 561 -8.07 36.70 -0.66
N GLY A 562 -8.80 36.03 0.23
CA GLY A 562 -8.24 35.21 1.30
C GLY A 562 -8.20 33.73 0.95
N ALA A 563 -7.95 32.89 1.95
CA ALA A 563 -7.82 31.44 1.80
C ALA A 563 -9.10 30.74 1.31
N THR A 564 -10.25 31.41 1.39
CA THR A 564 -11.56 30.90 0.93
C THR A 564 -12.00 31.51 -0.41
N GLY A 565 -11.17 32.34 -1.04
CA GLY A 565 -11.56 33.12 -2.22
C GLY A 565 -12.31 34.40 -1.89
N ILE A 566 -13.06 34.91 -2.86
CA ILE A 566 -13.87 36.13 -2.70
C ILE A 566 -15.13 36.09 -3.58
N THR A 567 -16.23 36.64 -3.04
CA THR A 567 -17.40 37.05 -3.82
C THR A 567 -17.63 38.54 -3.66
N VAL A 568 -17.63 39.27 -4.77
CA VAL A 568 -17.81 40.72 -4.82
C VAL A 568 -19.17 41.03 -5.44
N ASN A 569 -19.99 41.84 -4.76
CA ASN A 569 -21.31 42.25 -5.26
C ASN A 569 -21.20 43.60 -5.99
N ALA A 570 -21.37 43.59 -7.31
CA ALA A 570 -21.39 44.81 -8.09
C ALA A 570 -22.63 45.65 -7.76
N THR A 571 -22.44 46.94 -7.50
CA THR A 571 -23.57 47.88 -7.34
C THR A 571 -23.83 48.57 -8.67
N ARG A 572 -25.05 48.44 -9.19
CA ARG A 572 -25.48 49.04 -10.46
C ARG A 572 -26.29 50.31 -10.19
N THR A 573 -25.70 51.47 -10.42
CA THR A 573 -26.41 52.75 -10.38
C THR A 573 -26.59 53.26 -11.80
N PRO A 574 -27.82 53.44 -12.31
CA PRO A 574 -28.06 53.96 -13.65
C PRO A 574 -27.38 55.32 -13.88
N ASP A 575 -26.73 55.48 -15.03
CA ASP A 575 -26.20 56.78 -15.47
C ASP A 575 -27.26 57.53 -16.29
N GLY A 576 -27.77 58.63 -15.72
CA GLY A 576 -28.79 59.46 -16.35
C GLY A 576 -28.27 60.55 -17.28
N ILE A 577 -26.94 60.68 -17.45
CA ILE A 577 -26.31 61.76 -18.23
C ILE A 577 -25.83 61.27 -19.59
N VAL A 578 -25.36 60.03 -19.68
CA VAL A 578 -24.98 59.39 -20.95
C VAL A 578 -26.21 59.36 -21.87
N THR A 579 -26.07 59.72 -23.14
CA THR A 579 -27.16 59.74 -24.15
C THR A 579 -26.81 58.93 -25.37
#